data_AF-A0A3Q0E1T3-F1
#
_entry.id   AF-A0A3Q0E1T3-F1
#
_cell.length_a   1.000
_cell.length_b   1.000
_cell.length_c   1.000
_cell.angle_alpha   90.00
_cell.angle_beta   90.00
_cell.angle_gamma   90.00
#
_symmetry.space_group_name_H-M   'P 1'
#
loop_
_entity.id
_entity.type
_entity.pdbx_description
1 polymer ?
#
loop_
_entity_poly.entity_id
_entity_poly.type
_entity_poly.pdbx_seq_one_letter_code
_entity_poly.pdbx_strand_id
1 'polypeptide(L)'
;MAGQEDPVQREIHQDWANREYIEVITSSIKKIADFLNSFGHLWLFRDAGTDDGLLVNQTELFVPSLNVDGQPIFANITLPVYTLKERCLQVVRSLVKPEDYRRLDIVRSLYEDLEDHPNVQKDLQRLTQEHIENQRVDEETEEFN
;
A
#
# COMPACT_ATOMS: atom_id res chain seq x y z
N MET A 1 25.89 -52.76 -33.49
CA MET A 1 26.86 -52.19 -32.55
C MET A 1 26.21 -50.95 -31.96
N ALA A 2 25.64 -51.06 -30.76
CA ALA A 2 25.02 -49.91 -30.09
C ALA A 2 26.16 -49.08 -29.47
N GLY A 3 26.42 -47.91 -30.02
CA GLY A 3 27.40 -46.98 -29.46
C GLY A 3 26.97 -46.60 -28.05
N GLN A 4 27.72 -47.02 -27.05
CA GLN A 4 27.59 -46.45 -25.71
C GLN A 4 27.97 -44.98 -25.83
N GLU A 5 26.98 -44.10 -25.74
CA GLU A 5 27.21 -42.66 -25.65
C GLU A 5 28.25 -42.38 -24.56
N ASP A 6 29.26 -41.58 -24.93
CA ASP A 6 30.34 -41.15 -24.06
C ASP A 6 29.74 -40.59 -22.75
N PRO A 7 30.23 -41.00 -21.57
CA PRO A 7 29.78 -40.45 -20.29
C PRO A 7 29.77 -38.91 -20.27
N VAL A 8 30.71 -38.26 -20.97
CA VAL A 8 30.76 -36.80 -21.10
C VAL A 8 29.56 -36.27 -21.90
N GLN A 9 29.14 -36.95 -22.98
CA GLN A 9 27.97 -36.56 -23.76
C GLN A 9 26.67 -36.67 -22.96
N ARG A 10 26.57 -37.70 -22.11
CA ARG A 10 25.41 -37.89 -21.21
C ARG A 10 25.34 -36.82 -20.14
N GLU A 11 26.48 -36.47 -19.56
CA GLU A 11 26.58 -35.40 -18.57
C GLU A 11 26.18 -34.06 -19.17
N ILE A 12 26.70 -33.74 -20.36
CA ILE A 12 26.31 -32.52 -21.10
C ILE A 12 24.80 -32.51 -21.38
N HIS A 13 24.23 -33.62 -21.86
CA HIS A 13 22.80 -33.68 -22.15
C HIS A 13 21.94 -33.50 -20.88
N GLN A 14 22.38 -34.08 -19.76
CA GLN A 14 21.73 -33.92 -18.47
C GLN A 14 21.81 -32.47 -17.98
N ASP A 15 22.95 -31.79 -18.15
CA ASP A 15 23.10 -30.38 -17.79
C ASP A 15 22.22 -29.46 -18.63
N TRP A 16 22.07 -29.74 -19.92
CA TRP A 16 21.11 -29.04 -20.78
C TRP A 16 19.67 -29.23 -20.31
N ALA A 17 19.27 -30.47 -20.00
CA ALA A 17 17.94 -30.76 -19.48
C ALA A 17 17.70 -30.09 -18.11
N ASN A 18 18.71 -30.08 -17.24
CA ASN A 18 18.65 -29.41 -15.94
C ASN A 18 18.50 -27.89 -16.11
N ARG A 19 19.23 -27.29 -17.06
CA ARG A 19 19.16 -25.86 -17.35
C ARG A 19 17.77 -25.46 -17.85
N GLU A 20 17.22 -26.22 -18.80
CA GLU A 20 15.87 -26.00 -19.32
C GLU A 20 14.81 -26.13 -18.21
N TYR A 21 14.95 -27.16 -17.36
CA TYR A 21 14.08 -27.36 -16.21
C TYR A 21 14.10 -26.16 -15.23
N ILE A 22 15.29 -25.66 -14.89
CA ILE A 22 15.44 -24.49 -14.01
C ILE A 22 14.80 -23.24 -14.63
N GLU A 23 14.97 -23.03 -15.94
CA GLU A 23 14.38 -21.88 -16.64
C GLU A 23 12.84 -21.94 -16.64
N VAL A 24 12.27 -23.13 -16.90
CA VAL A 24 10.81 -23.36 -16.84
C VAL A 24 10.26 -23.09 -15.43
N ILE A 25 10.93 -23.61 -14.39
CA ILE A 25 10.51 -23.40 -13.00
C ILE A 25 10.62 -21.93 -12.62
N THR A 26 11.73 -21.27 -12.94
CA THR A 26 11.95 -19.86 -12.61
C THR A 26 10.94 -18.95 -13.31
N SER A 27 10.66 -19.21 -14.60
CA SER A 27 9.63 -18.51 -15.38
C SER A 27 8.23 -18.71 -14.79
N SER A 28 7.91 -19.94 -14.37
CA SER A 28 6.62 -20.25 -13.73
C SER A 28 6.46 -19.57 -12.38
N ILE A 29 7.51 -19.58 -11.55
CA ILE A 29 7.53 -18.86 -10.25
C ILE A 29 7.35 -17.36 -10.47
N LYS A 30 8.05 -16.78 -11.46
CA LYS A 30 7.91 -15.36 -11.80
C LYS A 30 6.48 -15.02 -12.23
N LYS A 31 5.87 -15.82 -13.10
CA LYS A 31 4.46 -15.63 -13.51
C LYS A 31 3.48 -15.71 -12.34
N ILE A 32 3.69 -16.64 -11.41
CA ILE A 32 2.86 -16.75 -10.21
C ILE A 32 3.05 -15.54 -9.29
N ALA A 33 4.29 -15.10 -9.08
CA ALA A 33 4.58 -13.91 -8.27
C ALA A 33 3.98 -12.65 -8.89
N ASP A 34 4.12 -12.47 -10.21
CA ASP A 34 3.51 -11.37 -10.95
C ASP A 34 1.98 -11.44 -10.89
N PHE A 35 1.38 -12.62 -10.98
CA PHE A 35 -0.06 -12.84 -10.81
C PHE A 35 -0.53 -12.50 -9.38
N LEU A 36 0.20 -12.93 -8.36
CA LEU A 36 -0.11 -12.59 -6.97
C LEU A 36 0.01 -11.09 -6.70
N ASN A 37 1.01 -10.44 -7.31
CA ASN A 37 1.15 -8.98 -7.27
C ASN A 37 0.07 -8.26 -8.10
N SER A 38 -0.54 -8.93 -9.09
CA SER A 38 -1.60 -8.34 -9.93
C SER A 38 -2.95 -8.24 -9.23
N PHE A 39 -3.16 -8.97 -8.13
CA PHE A 39 -4.26 -8.68 -7.22
C PHE A 39 -3.90 -7.40 -6.50
N GLY A 40 -4.27 -6.25 -7.06
CA GLY A 40 -3.96 -4.91 -6.55
C GLY A 40 -4.42 -4.74 -5.12
N HIS A 41 -3.60 -5.14 -4.16
CA HIS A 41 -3.84 -4.98 -2.75
C HIS A 41 -3.67 -3.51 -2.41
N LEU A 42 -4.71 -2.90 -1.83
CA LEU A 42 -4.65 -1.53 -1.33
C LEU A 42 -3.98 -1.53 0.04
N TRP A 43 -3.02 -0.63 0.21
CA TRP A 43 -2.31 -0.39 1.46
C TRP A 43 -2.56 1.03 1.94
N LEU A 44 -2.77 1.17 3.24
CA LEU A 44 -2.83 2.43 3.95
C LEU A 44 -1.88 2.34 5.15
N PHE A 45 -1.29 3.46 5.56
CA PHE A 45 -0.28 3.48 6.62
C PHE A 45 -0.73 4.38 7.77
N ARG A 46 -0.51 3.92 9.00
CA ARG A 46 -0.98 4.56 10.23
C ARG A 46 0.10 4.57 11.29
N ASP A 47 0.04 5.55 12.18
CA ASP A 47 0.77 5.46 13.44
C ASP A 47 0.19 4.32 14.31
N ALA A 48 1.05 3.45 14.81
CA ALA A 48 0.62 2.27 15.54
C ALA A 48 0.00 2.57 16.92
N GLY A 49 0.31 3.73 17.50
CA GLY A 49 -0.21 4.16 18.80
C GLY A 49 -1.46 5.02 18.71
N THR A 50 -1.57 5.86 17.67
CA THR A 50 -2.65 6.87 17.57
C THR A 50 -3.61 6.67 16.40
N ASP A 51 -3.32 5.74 15.49
CA ASP A 51 -4.04 5.56 14.22
C ASP A 51 -4.01 6.81 13.30
N ASP A 52 -3.08 7.74 13.57
CA ASP A 52 -2.89 8.94 12.73
C ASP A 52 -2.48 8.53 11.31
N GLY A 53 -3.10 9.15 10.30
CA GLY A 53 -2.84 8.87 8.89
C GLY A 53 -1.43 9.25 8.46
N LEU A 54 -0.72 8.32 7.82
CA LEU A 54 0.58 8.55 7.18
C LEU A 54 0.41 8.55 5.66
N LEU A 55 1.32 9.23 4.97
CA LEU A 55 1.38 9.18 3.51
C LEU A 55 2.35 8.11 3.06
N VAL A 56 2.06 7.52 1.90
CA VAL A 56 2.93 6.63 1.15
C VAL A 56 3.10 7.21 -0.24
N ASN A 57 4.34 7.43 -0.65
CA ASN A 57 4.66 8.05 -1.94
C ASN A 57 3.88 9.37 -2.19
N GLN A 58 3.71 10.19 -1.13
CA GLN A 58 2.94 11.45 -1.15
C GLN A 58 1.42 11.31 -1.38
N THR A 59 0.85 10.11 -1.24
CA THR A 59 -0.59 9.83 -1.30
C THR A 59 -1.06 9.00 -0.10
N GLU A 60 -2.37 8.88 0.12
CA GLU A 60 -2.95 8.11 1.24
C GLU A 60 -3.00 6.60 0.99
N LEU A 61 -3.11 6.20 -0.29
CA LEU A 61 -3.24 4.80 -0.71
C LEU A 61 -2.07 4.37 -1.56
N PHE A 62 -1.52 3.20 -1.27
CA PHE A 62 -0.51 2.55 -2.09
C PHE A 62 -1.09 1.30 -2.74
N VAL A 63 -0.97 1.25 -4.06
CA VAL A 63 -1.28 0.06 -4.86
C VAL A 63 0.03 -0.38 -5.51
N PRO A 64 0.59 -1.53 -5.12
CA PRO A 64 1.76 -2.08 -5.79
C PRO A 64 1.44 -2.31 -7.27
N SER A 65 2.30 -1.83 -8.15
CA SER A 65 2.29 -2.20 -9.57
C SER A 65 3.12 -3.47 -9.80
N LEU A 66 3.21 -3.94 -11.04
CA LEU A 66 4.12 -5.02 -11.39
C LEU A 66 5.58 -4.53 -11.32
N ASN A 67 6.49 -5.37 -10.83
CA ASN A 67 7.90 -5.06 -10.79
C ASN A 67 8.44 -4.92 -12.23
N VAL A 68 8.81 -3.71 -12.61
CA VAL A 68 9.52 -3.46 -13.87
C VAL A 68 10.97 -3.91 -13.68
N ASP A 69 11.46 -4.79 -14.56
CA ASP A 69 12.84 -5.29 -14.56
C ASP A 69 13.33 -5.98 -13.26
N GLY A 70 12.39 -6.46 -12.44
CA GLY A 70 12.71 -7.14 -11.18
C GLY A 70 13.18 -6.20 -10.06
N GLN A 71 13.03 -4.87 -10.24
CA GLN A 71 13.25 -3.91 -9.16
C GLN A 71 12.06 -3.91 -8.20
N PRO A 72 12.29 -3.86 -6.87
CA PRO A 72 11.22 -3.76 -5.90
C PRO A 72 10.56 -2.38 -5.97
N ILE A 73 9.25 -2.34 -5.77
CA ILE A 73 8.51 -1.09 -5.65
C ILE A 73 8.61 -0.58 -4.22
N PHE A 74 9.09 0.64 -4.07
CA PHE A 74 9.23 1.27 -2.77
C PHE A 74 7.93 1.95 -2.33
N ALA A 75 7.49 1.63 -1.13
CA ALA A 75 6.47 2.36 -0.39
C ALA A 75 7.18 3.35 0.55
N ASN A 76 7.40 4.59 0.10
CA ASN A 76 8.06 5.61 0.92
C ASN A 76 7.06 6.23 1.87
N ILE A 77 7.08 5.80 3.13
CA ILE A 77 6.17 6.27 4.17
C ILE A 77 6.70 7.58 4.76
N THR A 78 5.86 8.61 4.79
CA THR A 78 6.20 9.95 5.28
C THR A 78 5.09 10.50 6.17
N LEU A 79 5.48 11.35 7.13
CA LEU A 79 4.52 12.16 7.88
C LEU A 79 3.92 13.22 6.94
N PRO A 80 2.58 13.35 6.85
CA PRO A 80 1.97 14.46 6.15
C PRO A 80 2.26 15.77 6.87
N VAL A 81 2.10 16.87 6.13
CA VAL A 81 2.02 18.20 6.74
C VAL A 81 0.62 18.36 7.34
N TYR A 82 0.44 17.96 8.59
CA TYR A 82 -0.80 18.17 9.31
C TYR A 82 -1.13 19.66 9.43
N THR A 83 -2.43 19.98 9.44
CA THR A 83 -2.86 21.32 9.83
C THR A 83 -2.43 21.61 11.28
N LEU A 84 -2.23 22.88 11.61
CA LEU A 84 -1.89 23.25 12.99
C LEU A 84 -2.95 22.76 13.98
N LYS A 85 -4.24 22.81 13.59
CA LYS A 85 -5.35 22.29 14.41
C LYS A 85 -5.14 20.79 14.70
N GLU A 86 -4.97 19.97 13.66
CA GLU A 86 -4.82 18.52 13.81
C GLU A 86 -3.59 18.17 14.66
N ARG A 87 -2.46 18.86 14.41
CA ARG A 87 -1.25 18.61 15.18
C ARG A 87 -1.43 18.94 16.66
N CYS A 88 -2.15 20.02 16.99
CA CYS A 88 -2.48 20.35 18.37
C CYS A 88 -3.38 19.28 19.00
N LEU A 89 -4.39 18.77 18.29
CA LEU A 89 -5.26 17.69 18.78
C LEU A 89 -4.45 16.43 19.10
N GLN A 90 -3.58 15.99 18.19
CA GLN A 90 -2.67 14.85 18.42
C GLN A 90 -1.85 15.00 19.71
N VAL A 91 -1.27 16.18 19.91
CA VAL A 91 -0.47 16.46 21.11
C VAL A 91 -1.35 16.42 22.36
N VAL A 92 -2.53 17.03 22.34
CA VAL A 92 -3.45 17.01 23.49
C VAL A 92 -3.90 15.58 23.82
N ARG A 93 -4.27 14.76 22.82
CA ARG A 93 -4.64 13.34 23.00
C ARG A 93 -3.51 12.51 23.63
N SER A 94 -2.25 12.88 23.38
CA SER A 94 -1.09 12.20 23.98
C SER A 94 -0.83 12.58 25.45
N LEU A 95 -1.31 13.76 25.88
CA LEU A 95 -1.03 14.32 27.20
C LEU A 95 -2.20 14.22 28.18
N VAL A 96 -3.43 14.16 27.67
CA VAL A 96 -4.66 14.20 28.46
C VAL A 96 -5.42 12.90 28.24
N LYS A 97 -5.97 12.33 29.31
CA LYS A 97 -6.81 11.13 29.16
C LYS A 97 -8.18 11.50 28.57
N PRO A 98 -8.83 10.60 27.81
CA PRO A 98 -10.12 10.89 27.19
C PRO A 98 -11.20 11.36 28.16
N GLU A 99 -11.21 10.85 29.40
CA GLU A 99 -12.19 11.23 30.42
C GLU A 99 -12.05 12.69 30.88
N ASP A 100 -10.86 13.27 30.69
CA ASP A 100 -10.52 14.62 31.13
C ASP A 100 -10.63 15.67 30.01
N TYR A 101 -10.93 15.29 28.76
CA TYR A 101 -11.05 16.23 27.64
C TYR A 101 -12.06 17.35 27.93
N ARG A 102 -13.21 17.01 28.50
CA ARG A 102 -14.30 17.96 28.83
C ARG A 102 -13.98 18.87 30.03
N ARG A 103 -12.84 18.66 30.70
CA ARG A 103 -12.36 19.49 31.82
C ARG A 103 -11.35 20.56 31.39
N LEU A 104 -10.86 20.50 30.15
CA LEU A 104 -9.94 21.48 29.59
C LEU A 104 -10.64 22.83 29.41
N ASP A 105 -9.97 23.94 29.68
CA ASP A 105 -10.53 25.28 29.49
C ASP A 105 -10.38 25.74 28.02
N ILE A 106 -11.14 25.10 27.14
CA ILE A 106 -11.14 25.37 25.68
C ILE A 106 -12.57 25.51 25.13
N VAL A 107 -12.68 26.02 23.91
CA VAL A 107 -13.97 26.21 23.22
C VAL A 107 -14.70 24.87 23.06
N ARG A 108 -16.03 24.88 23.25
CA ARG A 108 -16.84 23.64 23.28
C ARG A 108 -16.72 22.77 22.03
N SER A 109 -16.60 23.37 20.86
CA SER A 109 -16.43 22.64 19.59
C SER A 109 -15.16 21.79 19.58
N LEU A 110 -14.09 22.22 20.27
CA LEU A 110 -12.82 21.49 20.30
C LEU A 110 -12.89 20.21 21.13
N TYR A 111 -13.88 20.07 22.02
CA TYR A 111 -14.07 18.80 22.72
C TYR A 111 -14.53 17.70 21.78
N GLU A 112 -15.44 18.02 20.86
CA GLU A 112 -15.91 17.09 19.84
C GLU A 112 -14.76 16.72 18.90
N ASP A 113 -13.93 17.70 18.52
CA ASP A 113 -12.72 17.45 17.74
C ASP A 113 -11.73 16.52 18.48
N LEU A 114 -11.53 16.68 19.80
CA LEU A 114 -10.63 15.83 20.58
C LEU A 114 -11.15 14.40 20.72
N GLU A 115 -12.46 14.24 20.92
CA GLU A 115 -13.15 12.95 21.05
C GLU A 115 -13.18 12.18 19.71
N ASP A 116 -13.19 12.90 18.59
CA ASP A 116 -13.14 12.31 17.25
C ASP A 116 -11.72 11.83 16.89
N HIS A 117 -11.37 10.62 17.34
CA HIS A 117 -10.07 10.02 17.08
C HIS A 117 -9.91 9.57 15.61
N PRO A 118 -8.67 9.53 15.09
CA PRO A 118 -8.37 8.93 13.81
C PRO A 118 -8.95 7.51 13.73
N ASN A 119 -9.52 7.17 12.58
CA ASN A 119 -10.18 5.89 12.39
C ASN A 119 -10.10 5.45 10.92
N VAL A 120 -9.48 4.29 10.70
CA VAL A 120 -9.35 3.70 9.35
C VAL A 120 -10.67 3.62 8.58
N GLN A 121 -11.77 3.22 9.22
CA GLN A 121 -13.06 3.04 8.54
C GLN A 121 -13.63 4.37 8.05
N LYS A 122 -13.51 5.45 8.84
CA LYS A 122 -13.94 6.79 8.42
C LYS A 122 -13.16 7.26 7.20
N ASP A 123 -11.85 7.05 7.21
CA ASP A 123 -11.01 7.44 6.09
C ASP A 123 -11.28 6.61 4.84
N LEU A 124 -11.52 5.30 4.96
CA LEU A 124 -11.92 4.47 3.82
C LEU A 124 -13.26 4.93 3.23
N GLN A 125 -14.22 5.31 4.08
CA GLN A 125 -15.50 5.85 3.61
C GLN A 125 -15.30 7.18 2.85
N ARG A 126 -14.50 8.09 3.41
CA ARG A 126 -14.16 9.36 2.76
C ARG A 126 -13.47 9.14 1.42
N LEU A 127 -12.43 8.31 1.37
CA LEU A 127 -11.69 7.97 0.14
C LEU A 127 -12.57 7.31 -0.91
N THR A 128 -13.48 6.44 -0.51
CA THR A 128 -14.45 5.81 -1.42
C THR A 128 -15.38 6.86 -2.02
N GLN A 129 -15.86 7.81 -1.21
CA GLN A 129 -16.74 8.88 -1.66
C GLN A 129 -16.01 9.83 -2.63
N GLU A 130 -14.81 10.27 -2.29
CA GLU A 130 -13.95 11.10 -3.14
C GLU A 130 -13.66 10.42 -4.49
N HIS A 131 -13.43 9.09 -4.48
CA HIS A 131 -13.22 8.33 -5.72
C HIS A 131 -14.47 8.32 -6.63
N ILE A 132 -15.66 8.09 -6.06
CA ILE A 132 -16.92 8.09 -6.81
C ILE A 132 -17.21 9.47 -7.39
N GLU A 133 -16.94 10.53 -6.63
CA GLU A 133 -17.13 11.91 -7.07
C GLU A 133 -16.19 12.28 -8.23
N ASN A 134 -14.91 11.93 -8.13
CA ASN A 134 -13.94 12.19 -9.20
C ASN A 134 -14.31 11.44 -10.50
N GLN A 135 -14.78 10.20 -10.42
CA GLN A 135 -15.23 9.45 -11.61
C GLN A 135 -16.38 10.12 -12.34
N ARG A 136 -17.35 10.68 -11.62
CA ARG A 136 -18.50 11.38 -12.23
C ARG A 136 -18.09 12.65 -12.94
N VAL A 137 -17.14 13.40 -12.37
CA VAL A 137 -16.63 14.64 -12.98
C VAL A 137 -15.86 14.34 -14.27
N ASP A 138 -15.09 13.25 -14.31
CA ASP A 138 -14.36 12.81 -15.51
C ASP A 138 -15.33 12.41 -16.64
N GLU A 139 -16.41 11.69 -16.34
CA GLU A 139 -17.45 11.32 -17.31
C GLU A 139 -18.19 12.55 -17.88
N GLU A 140 -18.52 13.53 -17.02
CA GLU A 140 -19.16 14.78 -17.48
C GLU A 140 -18.21 15.62 -18.35
N THR A 141 -16.91 15.65 -18.07
CA THR A 141 -15.95 16.42 -18.89
C THR A 141 -15.64 15.77 -20.24
N GLU A 142 -15.80 14.46 -20.39
CA GLU A 142 -15.72 13.77 -21.67
C GLU A 142 -16.98 13.95 -22.54
N GLU A 143 -18.16 14.13 -21.96
CA GLU A 143 -19.41 14.40 -22.72
C GLU A 143 -19.48 15.82 -23.31
N PHE A 144 -18.66 16.77 -22.82
CA PHE A 144 -18.61 18.16 -23.29
C PHE A 144 -17.44 18.49 -24.24
N ASN A 145 -16.67 17.49 -24.68
CA ASN A 145 -15.59 17.61 -25.69
C ASN A 145 -15.94 16.89 -27.01
#